data_AF-A0A5U7RR37-F1
#
_entry.id   AF-A0A5U7RR37-F1
#
_cell.length_a   1.000
_cell.length_b   1.000
_cell.length_c   1.000
_cell.angle_alpha   90.00
_cell.angle_beta   90.00
_cell.angle_gamma   90.00
#
_symmetry.space_group_name_H-M   'P 1'
#
loop_
_entity.id
_entity.type
_entity.pdbx_description
1 polymer ?
#
loop_
_entity_poly.entity_id
_entity_poly.type
_entity_poly.pdbx_seq_one_letter_code
_entity_poly.pdbx_strand_id
1 'polypeptide(L)' 'MNDSNSRMTISARIQQVIGELHAARLNLANIDYAEAYKNLTRADNETRLIKRRFRELFRSPKP' A
#
# COMPACT_ATOMS: atom_id res chain seq x y z
N MET A 1 -3.96 -5.15 -20.31
CA MET A 1 -4.15 -5.80 -18.99
C MET A 1 -5.60 -5.60 -18.59
N ASN A 2 -6.34 -6.68 -18.31
CA ASN A 2 -7.77 -6.60 -17.99
C ASN A 2 -8.01 -5.70 -16.75
N ASP A 3 -9.00 -4.83 -16.83
CA ASP A 3 -9.33 -3.87 -15.76
C ASP A 3 -9.59 -4.58 -14.41
N SER A 4 -10.20 -5.77 -14.46
CA SER A 4 -10.40 -6.65 -13.29
C SER A 4 -9.09 -7.03 -12.58
N ASN A 5 -8.06 -7.44 -13.34
CA ASN A 5 -6.75 -7.81 -12.76
C ASN A 5 -6.04 -6.59 -12.14
N SER A 6 -6.22 -5.40 -12.73
CA SER A 6 -5.67 -4.16 -12.17
C SER A 6 -6.36 -3.80 -10.85
N ARG A 7 -7.69 -3.91 -10.78
CA ARG A 7 -8.47 -3.68 -9.54
C ARG A 7 -8.07 -4.65 -8.43
N MET A 8 -7.96 -5.95 -8.74
CA MET A 8 -7.52 -6.96 -7.76
C MET A 8 -6.10 -6.66 -7.24
N THR A 9 -5.17 -6.30 -8.12
CA THR A 9 -3.79 -5.96 -7.74
C THR A 9 -3.74 -4.75 -6.81
N ILE A 10 -4.49 -3.69 -7.12
CA ILE A 10 -4.54 -2.49 -6.28
C ILE A 10 -5.16 -2.83 -4.91
N SER A 11 -6.24 -3.61 -4.90
CA SER A 11 -6.90 -4.06 -3.66
C SER A 11 -5.95 -4.84 -2.76
N ALA A 12 -5.20 -5.80 -3.31
CA ALA A 12 -4.21 -6.58 -2.57
C ALA A 12 -3.12 -5.69 -1.95
N ARG A 13 -2.64 -4.68 -2.69
CA ARG A 13 -1.65 -3.72 -2.16
C ARG A 13 -2.24 -2.85 -1.04
N ILE A 14 -3.49 -2.42 -1.15
CA ILE A 14 -4.16 -1.67 -0.07
C ILE A 14 -4.25 -2.54 1.19
N GLN A 15 -4.63 -3.81 1.04
CA GLN A 15 -4.68 -4.76 2.16
C GLN A 15 -3.30 -4.94 2.80
N GLN A 16 -2.23 -5.00 2.00
CA GLN A 16 -0.86 -5.07 2.50
C GLN A 16 -0.49 -3.81 3.30
N VAL A 17 -0.81 -2.60 2.82
CA VAL A 17 -0.58 -1.34 3.56
C VAL A 17 -1.27 -1.38 4.91
N ILE A 18 -2.53 -1.81 4.97
CA ILE A 18 -3.29 -1.91 6.23
C ILE A 18 -2.59 -2.89 7.20
N GLY A 19 -2.14 -4.04 6.70
CA GLY A 19 -1.38 -5.03 7.49
C GLY A 19 -0.08 -4.46 8.05
N GLU A 20 0.71 -3.77 7.24
CA GLU A 20 1.97 -3.14 7.66
C GLU A 20 1.72 -2.03 8.70
N LEU A 21 0.71 -1.18 8.52
CA LEU A 21 0.36 -0.16 9.51
C LEU A 21 -0.12 -0.77 10.84
N HIS A 22 -0.86 -1.88 10.78
CA HIS A 22 -1.27 -2.60 11.97
C HIS A 22 -0.05 -3.17 12.71
N ALA A 23 0.87 -3.82 12.00
CA ALA A 23 2.11 -4.34 12.56
C ALA A 23 2.98 -3.23 13.17
N ALA A 24 3.11 -2.09 12.49
CA ALA A 24 3.83 -0.92 13.01
C ALA A 24 3.26 -0.45 14.36
N ARG A 25 1.92 -0.39 14.47
CA ARG A 25 1.23 -0.01 15.72
C ARG A 25 1.50 -1.02 16.84
N LEU A 26 1.54 -2.32 16.54
CA LEU A 26 1.86 -3.36 17.54
C LEU A 26 3.32 -3.27 18.00
N ASN A 27 4.26 -3.10 17.07
CA ASN A 27 5.67 -2.95 17.39
C ASN A 27 5.94 -1.69 18.23
N LEU A 28 5.25 -0.58 17.92
CA LEU A 28 5.28 0.63 18.74
C LEU A 28 4.79 0.37 20.18
N ALA A 29 3.68 -0.36 20.35
CA ALA A 29 3.16 -0.73 21.68
C ALA A 29 4.14 -1.61 22.47
N ASN A 30 4.97 -2.38 21.77
CA ASN A 30 6.02 -3.22 22.33
C ASN A 30 7.38 -2.51 22.46
N ILE A 31 7.46 -1.19 22.19
CA ILE A 31 8.70 -0.38 22.25
C ILE A 31 9.75 -0.83 21.21
N ASP A 32 9.37 -1.66 20.22
CA ASP A 32 10.23 -2.05 19.09
C ASP A 32 10.15 -1.00 17.98
N TYR A 33 10.78 0.15 18.21
CA TYR A 33 10.77 1.27 17.27
C TYR A 33 11.44 0.95 15.93
N ALA A 34 12.43 0.06 15.93
CA ALA A 34 13.16 -0.32 14.73
C ALA A 34 12.25 -1.12 13.79
N GLU A 35 11.54 -2.12 14.30
CA GLU A 35 10.61 -2.90 13.48
C GLU A 35 9.38 -2.06 13.09
N ALA A 36 8.86 -1.25 14.00
CA ALA A 36 7.78 -0.31 13.69
C ALA A 36 8.14 0.61 12.50
N TYR A 37 9.37 1.15 12.48
CA TYR A 37 9.86 1.98 11.38
C TYR A 37 10.00 1.21 10.06
N LYS A 38 10.43 -0.05 10.09
CA LYS A 38 10.49 -0.90 8.89
C LYS A 38 9.10 -1.13 8.30
N ASN A 39 8.11 -1.44 9.14
CA ASN A 39 6.72 -1.61 8.70
C ASN A 39 6.16 -0.31 8.09
N LEU A 40 6.41 0.85 8.71
CA LEU A 40 6.02 2.15 8.16
C LEU A 40 6.65 2.40 6.78
N THR A 41 7.93 2.07 6.63
CA THR A 41 8.66 2.22 5.35
C THR A 41 8.08 1.32 4.26
N ARG A 42 7.68 0.08 4.59
CA ARG A 42 7.00 -0.82 3.65
C ARG A 42 5.62 -0.27 3.25
N ALA A 43 4.84 0.21 4.22
CA ALA A 43 3.53 0.81 3.97
C ALA A 43 3.62 2.04 3.05
N ASP A 44 4.62 2.90 3.24
CA ASP A 44 4.82 4.09 2.38
C ASP A 44 5.18 3.70 0.94
N ASN A 45 6.07 2.71 0.77
CA ASN A 45 6.42 2.20 -0.55
C ASN A 45 5.22 1.65 -1.32
N GLU A 46 4.39 0.84 -0.67
CA GLU A 46 3.17 0.32 -1.28
C GLU A 46 2.16 1.43 -1.57
N THR A 47 2.00 2.39 -0.65
CA THR A 47 1.14 3.57 -0.85
C THR A 47 1.56 4.38 -2.09
N ARG A 48 2.86 4.55 -2.31
CA ARG A 48 3.40 5.24 -3.50
C ARG A 48 3.04 4.49 -4.79
N LEU A 49 3.15 3.16 -4.81
CA LEU A 49 2.78 2.33 -5.96
C LEU A 49 1.28 2.40 -6.25
N ILE A 50 0.44 2.34 -5.21
CA ILE A 50 -1.01 2.50 -5.31
C ILE A 50 -1.34 3.87 -5.94
N LYS A 51 -0.81 4.97 -5.38
CA LYS A 51 -1.03 6.33 -5.89
C LYS A 51 -0.59 6.49 -7.34
N ARG A 52 0.56 5.92 -7.71
CA ARG A 52 1.04 5.90 -9.11
C ARG A 52 0.02 5.21 -10.02
N ARG A 53 -0.47 4.03 -9.62
CA ARG A 53 -1.43 3.28 -10.43
C ARG A 53 -2.76 4.01 -10.59
N PHE A 54 -3.29 4.60 -9.52
CA PHE A 54 -4.49 5.44 -9.62
C PHE A 54 -4.28 6.62 -10.58
N ARG A 55 -3.13 7.30 -10.52
CA ARG A 55 -2.80 8.39 -11.45
C ARG A 55 -2.81 7.94 -12.92
N GLU A 56 -2.31 6.74 -13.20
CA GLU A 56 -2.35 6.16 -14.56
C GLU A 56 -3.80 5.89 -15.03
N LEU A 57 -4.67 5.44 -14.12
CA LEU A 57 -6.10 5.23 -14.41
C LEU A 57 -6.83 6.54 -14.73
N PHE A 58 -6.52 7.63 -14.01
CA PHE A 58 -7.13 8.94 -14.27
C PHE A 58 -6.58 9.64 -15.52
N ARG A 59 -5.37 9.29 -15.96
CA ARG A 59 -4.71 9.89 -17.15
C ARG A 59 -4.98 9.15 -18.44
N SER A 60 -5.54 7.94 -18.38
CA SER A 60 -6.01 7.25 -19.58
C SER A 60 -7.28 7.95 -20.06
N PRO A 61 -7.31 8.56 -21.26
CA PRO A 61 -8.55 9.14 -21.78
C PRO A 61 -9.59 8.02 -21.85
N LYS A 62 -10.79 8.27 -21.29
CA LYS A 62 -11.92 7.37 -21.55
C LYS A 62 -12.20 7.40 -23.06
N PRO A 63 -12.40 6.24 -23.71
CA PRO A 63 -12.87 6.18 -25.09
C PRO A 63 -14.24 6.85 -25.23
#